data_AF-A0A8J8BRN8-F1
#
_entry.id   AF-A0A8J8BRN8-F1
#
_cell.length_a   1.000
_cell.length_b   1.000
_cell.length_c   1.000
_cell.angle_alpha   90.00
_cell.angle_beta   90.00
_cell.angle_gamma   90.00
#
_symmetry.space_group_name_H-M   'P 1'
#
loop_
_entity.id
_entity.type
_entity.pdbx_description
1 polymer ?
#
loop_
_entity_poly.entity_id
_entity_poly.type
_entity_poly.pdbx_seq_one_letter_code
_entity_poly.pdbx_strand_id
1 'polypeptide(L)'
;MSIETLYERSVIILVSFLLLICVILIEMRHFFLALLVIFVQVFVLIDREYYLQAGITITLMTAVFYISYTHPHSSRNFSTLFLFIATGLVGIDYYNSFLIKRDIKKVLLEMRINYSSIDVLSCHTEFYRELYHLRNPVAVRVKNKDTTIKGYFDPRDGPFIVNNPQLVPVYSDTLIEVWKTVTKVHKSGTPAQVTYKDKNENTVGIDTYDERTFQVEGWRIRYGFREEWDPVKRKWYSSSNKKKYRMLN
;
A
#
# COMPACT_ATOMS: atom_id res chain seq x y z
N MET A 1 -7.52 10.17 -13.48
CA MET A 1 -6.65 8.97 -13.33
C MET A 1 -5.49 9.40 -12.47
N SER A 2 -5.26 8.77 -11.31
CA SER A 2 -4.21 9.20 -10.37
C SER A 2 -2.83 8.86 -10.93
N ILE A 3 -1.82 9.69 -10.63
CA ILE A 3 -0.43 9.52 -11.11
C ILE A 3 0.10 8.13 -10.72
N GLU A 4 -0.24 7.66 -9.51
CA GLU A 4 0.10 6.31 -9.03
C GLU A 4 -0.45 5.20 -9.95
N THR A 5 -1.71 5.27 -10.39
CA THR A 5 -2.27 4.26 -11.31
C THR A 5 -1.66 4.31 -12.71
N LEU A 6 -1.15 5.47 -13.13
CA LEU A 6 -0.46 5.62 -14.40
C LEU A 6 0.97 5.06 -14.31
N TYR A 7 1.57 5.19 -13.12
CA TYR A 7 2.90 4.69 -12.79
C TYR A 7 2.93 3.17 -12.56
N GLU A 8 1.91 2.58 -11.92
CA GLU A 8 1.78 1.12 -11.81
C GLU A 8 1.66 0.46 -13.19
N ARG A 9 0.89 1.09 -14.09
CA ARG A 9 0.75 0.63 -15.48
C ARG A 9 2.07 0.70 -16.24
N SER A 10 2.85 1.77 -16.05
CA SER A 10 4.15 1.88 -16.74
C SER A 10 5.14 0.83 -16.22
N VAL A 11 5.13 0.48 -14.94
CA VAL A 11 5.96 -0.60 -14.40
C VAL A 11 5.57 -1.95 -15.00
N ILE A 12 4.28 -2.29 -15.08
CA ILE A 12 3.82 -3.56 -15.68
C ILE A 12 4.21 -3.64 -17.16
N ILE A 13 4.01 -2.56 -17.91
CA ILE A 13 4.38 -2.47 -19.33
C ILE A 13 5.90 -2.63 -19.49
N LEU A 14 6.69 -1.94 -18.66
CA LEU A 14 8.15 -2.02 -18.68
C LEU A 14 8.64 -3.44 -18.36
N VAL A 15 8.13 -4.05 -17.29
CA VAL A 15 8.49 -5.42 -16.88
C VAL A 15 8.13 -6.41 -17.99
N SER A 16 6.94 -6.29 -18.60
CA SER A 16 6.50 -7.15 -19.71
C SER A 16 7.37 -6.98 -20.95
N PHE A 17 7.76 -5.73 -21.26
CA PHE A 17 8.64 -5.41 -22.39
C PHE A 17 10.06 -5.95 -22.19
N LEU A 18 10.64 -5.79 -20.99
CA LEU A 18 11.95 -6.34 -20.65
C LEU A 18 11.94 -7.88 -20.73
N LEU A 19 10.85 -8.52 -20.30
CA LEU A 19 10.68 -9.96 -20.38
C LEU A 19 10.66 -10.46 -21.82
N LEU A 20 9.97 -9.74 -22.72
CA LEU A 20 9.97 -10.01 -24.16
C LEU A 20 11.37 -9.89 -24.77
N ILE A 21 12.10 -8.81 -24.45
CA ILE A 21 13.49 -8.62 -24.90
C ILE A 21 14.36 -9.78 -24.41
N CYS A 22 14.21 -10.19 -23.15
CA CYS A 22 14.98 -11.28 -22.58
C CYS A 22 14.76 -12.59 -23.34
N VAL A 23 13.52 -12.93 -23.68
CA VAL A 23 13.21 -14.13 -24.47
C VAL A 23 13.87 -14.06 -25.85
N ILE A 24 13.79 -12.92 -26.54
CA ILE A 24 14.44 -12.72 -27.85
C ILE A 24 15.96 -12.91 -27.74
N LEU A 25 16.59 -12.36 -26.70
CA LEU A 25 18.03 -12.50 -26.48
C LEU A 25 18.45 -13.95 -26.20
N ILE A 26 17.64 -14.71 -25.45
CA ILE A 26 17.89 -16.13 -25.18
C ILE A 26 17.81 -16.96 -26.48
N GLU A 27 16.80 -16.71 -27.32
CA GLU A 27 16.67 -17.40 -28.62
C GLU A 27 17.85 -17.10 -29.56
N MET A 28 18.35 -15.85 -29.54
CA MET A 28 19.55 -15.46 -30.27
C MET A 28 20.87 -15.91 -29.61
N ARG A 29 20.80 -16.67 -28.50
CA ARG A 29 21.96 -17.16 -27.71
C ARG A 29 22.83 -16.05 -27.10
N HIS A 30 22.27 -14.85 -26.92
CA HIS A 30 22.93 -13.74 -26.21
C HIS A 30 22.67 -13.82 -24.70
N PHE A 31 23.14 -14.90 -24.08
CA PHE A 31 22.88 -15.24 -22.68
C PHE A 31 23.31 -14.16 -21.68
N PHE A 32 24.46 -13.52 -21.89
CA PHE A 32 24.96 -12.48 -21.01
C PHE A 32 24.08 -11.21 -21.01
N LEU A 33 23.62 -10.80 -22.20
CA LEU A 33 22.70 -9.67 -22.35
C LEU A 33 21.33 -9.99 -21.74
N ALA A 34 20.83 -11.21 -21.93
CA ALA A 34 19.59 -11.66 -21.29
C ALA A 34 19.69 -11.60 -19.76
N LEU A 35 20.82 -12.03 -19.19
CA LEU A 35 21.08 -11.97 -17.75
C LEU A 35 21.02 -10.52 -17.22
N LEU A 36 21.64 -9.57 -17.93
CA LEU A 36 21.59 -8.15 -17.57
C LEU A 36 20.16 -7.60 -17.55
N VAL A 37 19.35 -7.95 -18.56
CA VAL A 37 17.93 -7.54 -18.62
C VAL A 37 17.15 -8.10 -17.44
N ILE A 38 17.39 -9.35 -17.05
CA ILE A 38 16.76 -9.98 -15.88
C ILE A 38 17.17 -9.27 -14.59
N PHE A 39 18.44 -8.92 -14.41
CA PHE A 39 18.89 -8.17 -13.24
C PHE A 39 18.17 -6.84 -13.10
N VAL A 40 18.03 -6.08 -14.21
CA VAL A 40 17.28 -4.82 -14.22
C VAL A 40 15.82 -5.08 -13.85
N GLN A 41 15.20 -6.10 -14.43
CA GLN A 41 13.81 -6.44 -14.17
C GLN A 41 13.55 -6.83 -12.71
N VAL A 42 14.40 -7.70 -12.14
CA VAL A 42 14.34 -8.13 -10.75
C VAL A 42 14.56 -6.94 -9.82
N PHE A 43 15.53 -6.07 -10.13
CA PHE A 43 15.78 -4.84 -9.37
C PHE A 43 14.54 -3.93 -9.35
N VAL A 44 13.91 -3.70 -10.50
CA VAL A 44 12.66 -2.92 -10.58
C VAL A 44 11.53 -3.56 -9.76
N LEU A 45 11.42 -4.89 -9.75
CA LEU A 45 10.41 -5.59 -8.96
C LEU A 45 10.70 -5.46 -7.45
N ILE A 46 11.96 -5.59 -7.02
CA ILE A 46 12.36 -5.46 -5.61
C ILE A 46 12.20 -4.02 -5.11
N ASP A 47 12.62 -3.02 -5.89
CA ASP A 47 12.41 -1.59 -5.58
C ASP A 47 10.94 -1.26 -5.34
N ARG A 48 10.04 -2.04 -5.94
CA ARG A 48 8.59 -1.90 -5.84
C ARG A 48 7.94 -2.89 -4.89
N GLU A 49 8.73 -3.57 -4.07
CA GLU A 49 8.29 -4.52 -3.05
C GLU A 49 7.53 -5.74 -3.63
N TYR A 50 7.67 -6.02 -4.94
CA TYR A 50 7.12 -7.21 -5.61
C TYR A 50 8.04 -8.42 -5.45
N TYR A 51 8.35 -8.79 -4.20
CA TYR A 51 9.33 -9.84 -3.87
C TYR A 51 8.96 -11.22 -4.40
N LEU A 52 7.67 -11.57 -4.39
CA LEU A 52 7.18 -12.87 -4.88
C LEU A 52 7.40 -12.99 -6.39
N GLN A 53 7.04 -11.94 -7.13
CA GLN A 53 7.19 -11.86 -8.58
C GLN A 53 8.68 -11.87 -8.97
N ALA A 54 9.52 -11.18 -8.21
CA ALA A 54 10.97 -11.23 -8.37
C ALA A 54 11.51 -12.66 -8.20
N GLY A 55 11.09 -13.36 -7.13
CA GLY A 55 11.49 -14.75 -6.87
C GLY A 55 11.04 -15.73 -7.96
N ILE A 56 9.80 -15.60 -8.45
CA ILE A 56 9.30 -16.42 -9.56
C ILE A 56 10.09 -16.14 -10.85
N THR A 57 10.37 -14.86 -11.14
CA THR A 57 11.15 -14.46 -12.33
C THR A 57 12.54 -15.09 -12.31
N ILE A 58 13.26 -15.03 -11.18
CA ILE A 58 14.59 -15.65 -11.04
C ILE A 58 14.52 -17.17 -11.23
N THR A 59 13.58 -17.83 -10.55
CA THR A 59 13.47 -19.30 -10.56
C THR A 59 13.18 -19.81 -11.97
N LEU A 60 12.19 -19.21 -12.63
CA LEU A 60 11.80 -19.58 -13.97
C LEU A 60 12.91 -19.28 -15.00
N MET A 61 13.57 -18.11 -14.89
CA MET A 61 14.68 -17.79 -15.79
C MET A 61 15.84 -18.75 -15.64
N THR A 62 16.18 -19.17 -14.42
CA THR A 62 17.20 -20.18 -14.17
C THR A 62 16.87 -21.50 -14.87
N ALA A 63 15.59 -21.91 -14.84
CA ALA A 63 15.12 -23.08 -15.57
C ALA A 63 15.22 -22.91 -17.10
N VAL A 64 14.84 -21.73 -17.63
CA VAL A 64 14.97 -21.41 -19.07
C VAL A 64 16.44 -21.47 -19.51
N PHE A 65 17.36 -20.90 -18.74
CA PHE A 65 18.80 -20.97 -19.02
C PHE A 65 19.31 -22.41 -19.02
N TYR A 66 18.95 -23.20 -18.00
CA TYR A 66 19.36 -24.60 -17.89
C TYR A 66 18.86 -25.45 -19.06
N ILE A 67 17.59 -25.28 -19.44
CA ILE A 67 16.98 -26.00 -20.58
C ILE A 67 17.59 -25.53 -21.90
N SER A 68 17.83 -24.23 -22.07
CA SER A 68 18.46 -23.69 -23.28
C SER A 68 19.90 -24.17 -23.46
N TYR A 69 20.61 -24.39 -22.35
CA TYR A 69 21.96 -24.95 -22.34
C TYR A 69 21.96 -26.45 -22.65
N THR A 70 21.06 -27.23 -22.04
CA THR A 70 21.06 -28.70 -22.14
C THR A 70 20.29 -29.23 -23.36
N HIS A 71 19.23 -28.55 -23.78
CA HIS A 71 18.30 -28.98 -24.83
C HIS A 71 17.88 -27.81 -25.74
N PRO A 72 18.79 -27.33 -26.62
CA PRO A 72 18.59 -26.10 -27.40
C PRO A 72 17.44 -26.17 -28.43
N HIS A 73 16.97 -27.37 -28.81
CA HIS A 73 15.80 -27.52 -29.68
C HIS A 73 14.47 -27.46 -28.93
N SER A 74 14.46 -27.77 -27.63
CA SER A 74 13.27 -27.71 -26.77
C SER A 74 13.08 -26.35 -26.08
N SER A 75 14.10 -25.48 -26.12
CA SER A 75 14.08 -24.17 -25.46
C SER A 75 12.94 -23.28 -25.96
N ARG A 76 12.66 -23.28 -27.26
CA ARG A 76 11.67 -22.38 -27.88
C ARG A 76 10.25 -22.52 -27.32
N ASN A 77 9.81 -23.75 -27.04
CA ASN A 77 8.50 -24.01 -26.45
C ASN A 77 8.48 -23.63 -24.95
N PHE A 78 9.62 -23.72 -24.29
CA PHE A 78 9.75 -23.37 -22.87
C PHE A 78 9.83 -21.85 -22.67
N SER A 79 10.52 -21.13 -23.56
CA SER A 79 10.61 -19.67 -23.58
C SER A 79 9.24 -19.00 -23.77
N THR A 80 8.39 -19.57 -24.64
CA THR A 80 7.03 -19.04 -24.89
C THR A 80 6.08 -19.33 -23.74
N LEU A 81 6.14 -20.54 -23.16
CA LEU A 81 5.40 -20.88 -21.93
C LEU A 81 5.80 -19.94 -20.78
N PHE A 82 7.10 -19.66 -20.64
CA PHE A 82 7.63 -18.73 -19.66
C PHE A 82 7.05 -17.32 -19.82
N LEU A 83 7.01 -16.80 -21.04
CA LEU A 83 6.46 -15.48 -21.33
C LEU A 83 4.97 -15.41 -20.96
N PHE A 84 4.20 -16.48 -21.20
CA PHE A 84 2.80 -16.60 -20.80
C PHE A 84 2.60 -16.63 -19.28
N ILE A 85 3.40 -17.42 -18.55
CA ILE A 85 3.29 -17.54 -17.09
C ILE A 85 3.66 -16.20 -16.43
N ALA A 86 4.75 -15.58 -16.86
CA ALA A 86 5.25 -14.38 -16.23
C ALA A 86 4.38 -13.14 -16.51
N THR A 87 3.86 -12.99 -17.74
CA THR A 87 2.88 -11.93 -18.04
C THR A 87 1.55 -12.18 -17.32
N GLY A 88 1.11 -13.44 -17.22
CA GLY A 88 -0.07 -13.83 -16.46
C GLY A 88 0.03 -13.46 -14.98
N LEU A 89 1.15 -13.79 -14.33
CA LEU A 89 1.39 -13.49 -12.91
C LEU A 89 1.39 -11.99 -12.60
N VAL A 90 2.05 -11.18 -13.43
CA VAL A 90 2.01 -9.71 -13.27
C VAL A 90 0.60 -9.16 -13.55
N GLY A 91 -0.16 -9.82 -14.44
CA GLY A 91 -1.56 -9.49 -14.72
C GLY A 91 -2.54 -9.82 -13.58
N ILE A 92 -2.22 -10.78 -12.69
CA ILE A 92 -3.13 -11.21 -11.61
C ILE A 92 -3.35 -10.08 -10.60
N ASP A 93 -2.31 -9.36 -10.17
CA ASP A 93 -2.46 -8.26 -9.21
C ASP A 93 -3.27 -7.11 -9.81
N TYR A 94 -3.05 -6.81 -11.08
CA TYR A 94 -3.84 -5.84 -11.83
C TYR A 94 -5.30 -6.28 -11.96
N TYR A 95 -5.54 -7.55 -12.29
CA TYR A 95 -6.87 -8.13 -12.40
C TYR A 95 -7.61 -8.11 -11.06
N ASN A 96 -6.93 -8.42 -9.96
CA ASN A 96 -7.47 -8.34 -8.61
C ASN A 96 -7.85 -6.89 -8.24
N SER A 97 -6.97 -5.92 -8.48
CA SER A 97 -7.27 -4.49 -8.25
C SER A 97 -8.44 -4.00 -9.11
N PHE A 98 -8.52 -4.46 -10.37
CA PHE A 98 -9.63 -4.15 -11.27
C PHE A 98 -10.96 -4.73 -10.77
N LEU A 99 -10.98 -6.00 -10.38
CA LEU A 99 -12.17 -6.65 -9.81
C LEU A 99 -12.65 -5.94 -8.54
N ILE A 100 -11.73 -5.65 -7.63
CA ILE A 100 -12.02 -4.92 -6.39
C ILE A 100 -12.62 -3.54 -6.72
N LYS A 101 -12.01 -2.77 -7.64
CA LYS A 101 -12.57 -1.47 -8.05
C LYS A 101 -13.95 -1.61 -8.68
N ARG A 102 -14.19 -2.64 -9.49
CA ARG A 102 -15.51 -2.90 -10.10
C ARG A 102 -16.55 -3.19 -9.02
N ASP A 103 -16.22 -3.99 -8.02
CA ASP A 103 -17.15 -4.41 -6.99
C ASP A 103 -17.42 -3.25 -6.00
N ILE A 104 -16.40 -2.44 -5.65
CA ILE A 104 -16.59 -1.18 -4.91
C ILE A 104 -17.54 -0.24 -5.65
N LYS A 105 -17.38 -0.08 -6.98
CA LYS A 105 -18.25 0.79 -7.77
C LYS A 105 -19.72 0.39 -7.66
N LYS A 106 -20.03 -0.92 -7.67
CA LYS A 106 -21.40 -1.42 -7.52
C LYS A 106 -21.97 -1.04 -6.15
N VAL A 107 -21.21 -1.28 -5.08
CA VAL A 107 -21.66 -0.96 -3.72
C VAL A 107 -21.82 0.54 -3.51
N LEU A 108 -20.90 1.37 -4.03
CA LEU A 108 -21.05 2.84 -3.94
C LEU A 108 -22.29 3.35 -4.71
N LEU A 109 -22.62 2.74 -5.84
CA LEU A 109 -23.86 3.05 -6.59
C LEU A 109 -25.11 2.66 -5.79
N GLU A 110 -25.12 1.49 -5.16
CA GLU A 110 -26.21 1.05 -4.28
C GLU A 110 -26.39 1.97 -3.07
N MET A 111 -25.29 2.44 -2.48
CA MET A 111 -25.27 3.41 -1.39
C MET A 111 -25.61 4.85 -1.83
N ARG A 112 -25.82 5.09 -3.13
CA ARG A 112 -26.04 6.43 -3.72
C ARG A 112 -24.92 7.42 -3.41
N ILE A 113 -23.69 6.94 -3.26
CA ILE A 113 -22.52 7.77 -3.04
C ILE A 113 -21.96 8.16 -4.41
N ASN A 114 -22.00 9.46 -4.72
CA ASN A 114 -21.34 9.99 -5.91
C ASN A 114 -19.81 9.98 -5.72
N TYR A 115 -19.09 9.52 -6.74
CA TYR A 115 -17.63 9.46 -6.74
C TYR A 115 -17.06 9.89 -8.10
N SER A 116 -15.92 10.57 -8.06
CA SER A 116 -15.12 10.92 -9.25
C SER A 116 -13.99 9.91 -9.47
N SER A 117 -13.41 9.37 -8.39
CA SER A 117 -12.34 8.37 -8.46
C SER A 117 -12.29 7.49 -7.20
N ILE A 118 -11.78 6.28 -7.38
CA ILE A 118 -11.59 5.27 -6.35
C ILE A 118 -10.13 4.84 -6.39
N ASP A 119 -9.43 5.09 -5.29
CA ASP A 119 -8.06 4.64 -5.07
C ASP A 119 -8.09 3.47 -4.07
N VAL A 120 -7.47 2.35 -4.42
CA VAL A 120 -7.26 1.23 -3.51
C VAL A 120 -5.94 1.51 -2.80
N LEU A 121 -6.00 1.73 -1.48
CA LEU A 121 -4.84 2.15 -0.69
C LEU A 121 -3.99 0.97 -0.24
N SER A 122 -4.64 -0.13 0.18
CA SER A 122 -3.96 -1.35 0.59
C SER A 122 -4.92 -2.54 0.51
N CYS A 123 -4.45 -3.63 -0.08
CA CYS A 123 -5.14 -4.92 -0.11
C CYS A 123 -4.82 -5.79 1.13
N HIS A 124 -3.90 -5.34 1.99
CA HIS A 124 -3.41 -6.09 3.14
C HIS A 124 -3.78 -5.31 4.40
N THR A 125 -5.00 -5.52 4.89
CA THR A 125 -5.48 -4.87 6.11
C THR A 125 -5.94 -5.89 7.15
N GLU A 126 -5.10 -6.90 7.40
CA GLU A 126 -5.37 -8.03 8.31
C GLU A 126 -5.93 -7.59 9.67
N PHE A 127 -5.48 -6.44 10.18
CA PHE A 127 -5.93 -5.93 11.47
C PHE A 127 -7.41 -5.48 11.51
N TYR A 128 -7.94 -4.97 10.39
CA TYR A 128 -9.32 -4.48 10.36
C TYR A 128 -10.35 -5.62 10.26
N ARG A 129 -9.89 -6.84 10.00
CA ARG A 129 -10.71 -8.06 10.03
C ARG A 129 -11.37 -8.28 11.38
N GLU A 130 -10.65 -7.98 12.46
CA GLU A 130 -11.13 -8.14 13.83
C GLU A 130 -12.06 -6.99 14.24
N LEU A 131 -11.77 -5.75 13.80
CA LEU A 131 -12.54 -4.57 14.18
C LEU A 131 -13.92 -4.49 13.53
N TYR A 132 -14.07 -5.05 12.34
CA TYR A 132 -15.27 -4.89 11.52
C TYR A 132 -15.88 -6.22 11.06
N HIS A 133 -15.41 -7.36 11.59
CA HIS A 133 -15.81 -8.70 11.16
C HIS A 133 -15.65 -8.95 9.65
N LEU A 134 -14.80 -8.18 8.96
CA LEU A 134 -14.56 -8.29 7.52
C LEU A 134 -13.58 -9.43 7.25
N ARG A 135 -13.87 -10.31 6.30
CA ARG A 135 -12.99 -11.45 5.99
C ARG A 135 -11.70 -11.02 5.30
N ASN A 136 -11.79 -10.19 4.28
CA ASN A 136 -10.65 -9.71 3.49
C ASN A 136 -10.77 -8.20 3.22
N PRO A 137 -10.66 -7.36 4.25
CA PRO A 137 -10.81 -5.92 4.08
C PRO A 137 -9.72 -5.33 3.18
N VAL A 138 -10.14 -4.40 2.33
CA VAL A 138 -9.29 -3.57 1.47
C VAL A 138 -9.52 -2.12 1.89
N ALA A 139 -8.44 -1.37 2.15
CA ALA A 139 -8.54 0.05 2.42
C ALA A 139 -8.78 0.82 1.11
N VAL A 140 -9.79 1.66 1.08
CA VAL A 140 -10.23 2.38 -0.11
C VAL A 140 -10.39 3.87 0.21
N ARG A 141 -10.00 4.70 -0.75
CA ARG A 141 -10.29 6.13 -0.77
C ARG A 141 -11.22 6.44 -1.93
N VAL A 142 -12.36 7.03 -1.62
CA VAL A 142 -13.36 7.48 -2.59
C VAL A 142 -13.30 9.00 -2.61
N LYS A 143 -12.90 9.57 -3.74
CA LYS A 143 -12.90 11.02 -3.94
C LYS A 143 -14.14 11.42 -4.69
N ASN A 144 -14.79 12.47 -4.22
CA ASN A 144 -15.77 13.27 -4.94
C ASN A 144 -15.26 14.72 -4.93
N LYS A 145 -15.71 15.57 -5.87
CA LYS A 145 -15.11 16.89 -6.18
C LYS A 145 -14.53 17.63 -4.97
N ASP A 146 -15.32 17.71 -3.89
CA ASP A 146 -14.96 18.45 -2.68
C ASP A 146 -14.82 17.57 -1.42
N THR A 147 -15.10 16.26 -1.52
CA THR A 147 -15.14 15.36 -0.36
C THR A 147 -14.31 14.10 -0.60
N THR A 148 -13.56 13.71 0.43
CA THR A 148 -12.80 12.45 0.42
C THR A 148 -13.34 11.55 1.51
N ILE A 149 -13.89 10.41 1.10
CA ILE A 149 -14.36 9.37 2.00
C ILE A 149 -13.28 8.29 2.04
N LYS A 150 -12.83 7.93 3.24
CA LYS A 150 -11.92 6.79 3.44
C LYS A 150 -12.69 5.69 4.14
N GLY A 151 -12.41 4.45 3.81
CA GLY A 151 -13.12 3.32 4.39
C GLY A 151 -12.48 1.98 4.06
N TYR A 152 -13.14 0.93 4.51
CA TYR A 152 -12.76 -0.46 4.28
C TYR A 152 -13.85 -1.15 3.48
N PHE A 153 -13.43 -1.95 2.50
CA PHE A 153 -14.33 -2.73 1.66
C PHE A 153 -13.97 -4.21 1.77
N ASP A 154 -14.96 -5.07 2.01
CA ASP A 154 -14.78 -6.52 1.89
C ASP A 154 -15.29 -6.98 0.52
N PRO A 155 -14.40 -7.49 -0.36
CA PRO A 155 -14.78 -7.99 -1.68
C PRO A 155 -15.74 -9.18 -1.67
N ARG A 156 -15.84 -9.92 -0.56
CA ARG A 156 -16.69 -11.13 -0.45
C ARG A 156 -18.04 -10.85 0.17
N ASP A 157 -18.08 -10.07 1.26
CA ASP A 157 -19.26 -9.97 2.13
C ASP A 157 -19.93 -8.58 2.17
N GLY A 158 -19.41 -7.57 1.46
CA GLY A 158 -20.26 -6.53 0.86
C GLY A 158 -20.46 -5.15 1.52
N PRO A 159 -20.20 -4.85 2.82
CA PRO A 159 -20.35 -3.47 3.29
C PRO A 159 -19.08 -2.65 3.03
N PHE A 160 -19.25 -1.49 2.38
CA PHE A 160 -18.25 -0.42 2.44
C PHE A 160 -18.40 0.33 3.78
N ILE A 161 -17.44 0.10 4.68
CA ILE A 161 -17.43 0.71 6.01
C ILE A 161 -16.68 2.03 5.94
N VAL A 162 -17.41 3.13 6.11
CA VAL A 162 -16.85 4.48 6.13
C VAL A 162 -16.11 4.72 7.44
N ASN A 163 -14.84 5.14 7.33
CA ASN A 163 -14.06 5.63 8.45
C ASN A 163 -14.28 7.14 8.59
N ASN A 164 -15.14 7.53 9.53
CA ASN A 164 -15.49 8.93 9.75
C ASN A 164 -14.27 9.72 10.26
N PRO A 165 -13.98 10.90 9.68
CA PRO A 165 -12.91 11.75 10.17
C PRO A 165 -13.23 12.29 11.56
N GLN A 166 -12.19 12.52 12.34
CA GLN A 166 -12.27 13.27 13.59
C GLN A 166 -12.07 14.77 13.30
N LEU A 167 -12.89 15.62 13.91
CA LEU A 167 -12.78 17.07 13.79
C LEU A 167 -11.84 17.61 14.87
N VAL A 168 -10.68 18.13 14.47
CA VAL A 168 -9.66 18.63 15.40
C VAL A 168 -9.04 19.95 14.92
N PRO A 169 -8.71 20.88 15.84
CA PRO A 169 -8.09 22.16 15.48
C PRO A 169 -6.58 21.99 15.33
N VAL A 170 -6.14 21.64 14.12
CA VAL A 170 -4.72 21.35 13.84
C VAL A 170 -3.91 22.61 13.62
N TYR A 171 -4.26 23.44 12.63
CA TYR A 171 -3.42 24.59 12.22
C TYR A 171 -3.92 25.94 12.76
N SER A 172 -5.20 26.00 13.12
CA SER A 172 -5.88 27.19 13.65
C SER A 172 -7.02 26.74 14.57
N ASP A 173 -7.82 27.69 15.06
CA ASP A 173 -9.05 27.39 15.81
C ASP A 173 -10.14 26.72 14.95
N THR A 174 -9.96 26.68 13.63
CA THR A 174 -10.88 25.99 12.73
C THR A 174 -10.71 24.48 12.86
N LEU A 175 -11.81 23.79 13.15
CA LEU A 175 -11.85 22.34 13.16
C LEU A 175 -11.66 21.82 11.72
N ILE A 176 -10.69 20.93 11.55
CA ILE A 176 -10.46 20.23 10.29
C ILE A 176 -10.64 18.73 10.45
N GLU A 177 -11.01 18.07 9.37
CA GLU A 177 -11.12 16.62 9.30
C GLU A 177 -9.74 15.95 9.33
N VAL A 178 -9.59 14.98 10.24
CA VAL A 178 -8.39 14.18 10.40
C VAL A 178 -8.77 12.70 10.44
N TRP A 179 -8.08 11.90 9.63
CA TRP A 179 -8.29 10.47 9.54
C TRP A 179 -7.28 9.71 10.38
N LYS A 180 -7.79 8.81 11.22
CA LYS A 180 -7.01 7.89 12.03
C LYS A 180 -6.69 6.64 11.19
N THR A 181 -5.40 6.34 11.03
CA THR A 181 -4.93 5.15 10.29
C THR A 181 -3.97 4.35 11.16
N VAL A 182 -4.23 3.06 11.36
CA VAL A 182 -3.28 2.16 12.03
C VAL A 182 -2.14 1.86 11.04
N THR A 183 -0.92 2.24 11.39
CA THR A 183 0.26 2.11 10.53
C THR A 183 1.19 0.97 10.93
N LYS A 184 1.17 0.56 12.21
CA LYS A 184 1.90 -0.61 12.69
C LYS A 184 1.06 -1.37 13.71
N VAL A 185 1.27 -2.68 13.79
CA VAL A 185 0.62 -3.58 14.74
C VAL A 185 1.65 -4.42 15.47
N HIS A 186 1.31 -4.84 16.68
CA HIS A 186 2.07 -5.82 17.45
C HIS A 186 1.76 -7.24 16.97
N LYS A 187 2.54 -8.22 17.45
CA LYS A 187 2.33 -9.64 17.09
C LYS A 187 0.98 -10.16 17.55
N SER A 188 0.45 -9.61 18.66
CA SER A 188 -0.89 -9.88 19.16
C SER A 188 -2.03 -9.34 18.29
N GLY A 189 -1.71 -8.61 17.22
CA GLY A 189 -2.67 -7.90 16.39
C GLY A 189 -2.98 -6.49 16.89
N THR A 190 -2.78 -6.16 18.17
CA THR A 190 -3.11 -4.83 18.71
C THR A 190 -2.37 -3.68 18.00
N PRO A 191 -2.97 -2.48 17.88
CA PRO A 191 -2.29 -1.33 17.26
C PRO A 191 -1.00 -1.00 18.00
N ALA A 192 0.13 -0.97 17.28
CA ALA A 192 1.41 -0.51 17.81
C ALA A 192 1.63 0.98 17.50
N GLN A 193 1.17 1.42 16.34
CA GLN A 193 1.27 2.82 15.92
C GLN A 193 0.05 3.23 15.10
N VAL A 194 -0.45 4.42 15.40
CA VAL A 194 -1.55 5.08 14.72
C VAL A 194 -1.07 6.43 14.24
N THR A 195 -1.28 6.70 12.95
CA THR A 195 -0.99 7.99 12.33
C THR A 195 -2.27 8.75 12.03
N TYR A 196 -2.26 10.04 12.34
CA TYR A 196 -3.33 10.98 12.07
C TYR A 196 -2.95 11.84 10.87
N LYS A 197 -3.80 11.86 9.85
CA LYS A 197 -3.56 12.63 8.62
C LYS A 197 -4.67 13.61 8.31
N ASP A 198 -4.34 14.80 7.86
CA ASP A 198 -5.31 15.79 7.37
C ASP A 198 -5.81 15.45 5.95
N LYS A 199 -6.66 16.32 5.41
CA LYS A 199 -7.21 16.21 4.05
C LYS A 199 -6.14 16.21 2.94
N ASN A 200 -4.97 16.76 3.22
CA ASN A 200 -3.84 16.86 2.30
C ASN A 200 -2.84 15.70 2.50
N GLU A 201 -3.19 14.69 3.31
CA GLU A 201 -2.32 13.56 3.69
C GLU A 201 -1.08 13.95 4.52
N ASN A 202 -1.03 15.18 5.04
CA ASN A 202 0.04 15.58 5.95
C ASN A 202 -0.15 14.89 7.29
N THR A 203 0.94 14.41 7.88
CA THR A 203 0.90 13.80 9.21
C THR A 203 0.77 14.89 10.26
N VAL A 204 -0.34 14.86 10.98
CA VAL A 204 -0.69 15.84 12.01
C VAL A 204 -0.64 15.26 13.43
N GLY A 205 -0.37 13.97 13.56
CA GLY A 205 -0.11 13.34 14.85
C GLY A 205 0.23 11.87 14.70
N ILE A 206 0.87 11.33 15.73
CA ILE A 206 1.25 9.92 15.85
C ILE A 206 1.03 9.51 17.30
N ASP A 207 0.25 8.45 17.49
CA ASP A 207 0.12 7.72 18.74
C ASP A 207 0.84 6.38 18.61
N THR A 208 1.68 6.04 19.58
CA THR A 208 2.40 4.78 19.70
C THR A 208 1.94 4.11 20.97
N TYR A 209 1.67 2.81 20.90
CA TYR A 209 1.13 2.04 21.99
C TYR A 209 2.11 0.95 22.39
N ASP A 210 2.39 0.85 23.68
CA ASP A 210 3.14 -0.27 24.24
C ASP A 210 2.23 -1.51 24.38
N GLU A 211 2.70 -2.68 23.92
CA GLU A 211 1.92 -3.93 23.87
C GLU A 211 1.48 -4.42 25.26
N ARG A 212 2.26 -4.12 26.31
CA ARG A 212 2.03 -4.64 27.66
C ARG A 212 1.21 -3.69 28.51
N THR A 213 1.46 -2.40 28.37
CA THR A 213 0.91 -1.38 29.27
C THR A 213 -0.24 -0.59 28.65
N PHE A 214 -0.46 -0.70 27.34
CA PHE A 214 -1.37 0.15 26.57
C PHE A 214 -1.14 1.65 26.79
N GLN A 215 0.04 2.02 27.29
CA GLN A 215 0.39 3.42 27.44
C GLN A 215 0.58 4.03 26.06
N VAL A 216 -0.07 5.17 25.87
CA VAL A 216 0.08 5.97 24.68
C VAL A 216 1.31 6.84 24.89
N GLU A 217 2.22 6.81 23.92
CA GLU A 217 3.23 7.84 23.72
C GLU A 217 2.98 8.47 22.36
N GLY A 218 3.14 9.79 22.23
CA GLY A 218 2.79 10.39 20.96
C GLY A 218 2.99 11.89 20.89
N TRP A 219 2.77 12.40 19.70
CA TRP A 219 2.72 13.83 19.44
C TRP A 219 1.56 14.14 18.52
N ARG A 220 1.04 15.35 18.62
CA ARG A 220 0.03 15.89 17.71
C ARG A 220 0.29 17.36 17.42
N ILE A 221 -0.26 17.85 16.34
CA ILE A 221 -0.29 19.28 16.04
C ILE A 221 -1.65 19.80 16.48
N ARG A 222 -1.64 20.85 17.30
CA ARG A 222 -2.84 21.55 17.75
C ARG A 222 -2.58 23.05 17.71
N TYR A 223 -3.48 23.80 17.06
CA TYR A 223 -3.33 25.25 16.84
C TYR A 223 -1.96 25.66 16.23
N GLY A 224 -1.40 24.84 15.35
CA GLY A 224 -0.10 25.06 14.71
C GLY A 224 1.11 24.64 15.56
N PHE A 225 0.90 24.19 16.79
CA PHE A 225 1.98 23.80 17.70
C PHE A 225 2.04 22.28 17.87
N ARG A 226 3.26 21.74 17.91
CA ARG A 226 3.48 20.36 18.29
C ARG A 226 3.33 20.19 19.80
N GLU A 227 2.33 19.40 20.19
CA GLU A 227 2.11 18.90 21.54
C GLU A 227 2.63 17.46 21.66
N GLU A 228 3.25 17.13 22.78
CA GLU A 228 3.70 15.78 23.12
C GLU A 228 2.85 15.25 24.28
N TRP A 229 2.54 13.96 24.26
CA TRP A 229 1.81 13.32 25.35
C TRP A 229 2.77 12.97 26.49
N ASP A 230 2.45 13.42 27.70
CA ASP A 230 3.11 12.99 28.93
C ASP A 230 2.32 11.81 29.52
N PRO A 231 2.88 10.59 29.52
CA PRO A 231 2.18 9.42 30.01
C PRO A 231 1.95 9.45 31.53
N VAL A 232 2.81 10.15 32.29
CA VAL A 232 2.73 10.26 33.75
C VAL A 232 1.61 11.21 34.13
N LYS A 233 1.56 12.39 33.50
CA LYS A 233 0.55 13.42 33.80
C LYS A 233 -0.75 13.23 33.01
N ARG A 234 -0.75 12.32 32.03
CA ARG A 234 -1.87 12.04 31.10
C ARG A 234 -2.40 13.30 30.44
N LYS A 235 -1.48 14.16 30.00
CA LYS A 235 -1.79 15.47 29.41
C LYS A 235 -0.88 15.75 28.23
N TRP A 236 -1.39 16.54 27.29
CA TRP A 236 -0.63 17.06 26.17
C TRP A 236 0.14 18.31 26.58
N TYR A 237 1.40 18.41 26.18
CA TYR A 237 2.29 19.53 26.48
C TYR A 237 2.84 20.14 25.20
N SER A 238 2.61 21.43 25.01
CA SER A 238 3.23 22.17 23.90
C SER A 238 4.72 22.37 24.14
N SER A 239 5.51 22.17 23.09
CA SER A 239 6.95 22.43 23.06
C SER A 239 7.32 23.86 23.48
N SER A 240 6.45 24.85 23.28
CA SER A 240 6.65 26.23 23.75
C SER A 240 6.64 26.36 25.28
N ASN A 241 5.95 25.46 25.99
CA ASN A 241 5.89 25.43 27.46
C ASN A 241 7.02 24.63 28.11
N LYS A 242 7.81 23.85 27.34
CA LYS A 242 8.90 23.00 27.87
C LYS A 242 9.99 23.82 28.57
N LYS A 243 10.23 25.07 28.14
CA LYS A 243 11.17 26.00 28.81
C LYS A 243 10.71 26.44 30.21
N LYS A 244 9.40 26.52 30.47
CA LYS A 244 8.87 26.99 31.76
C LYS A 244 8.97 25.92 32.86
N TYR A 245 8.94 24.64 32.49
CA TYR A 245 9.02 23.52 33.43
C TYR A 245 10.45 23.04 33.72
N ARG A 246 11.42 23.31 32.84
CA ARG A 246 12.86 23.06 33.14
C ARG A 246 13.45 24.03 34.17
N MET A 247 12.76 25.10 34.52
CA MET A 247 13.20 26.07 35.54
C MET A 247 12.54 25.86 36.91
N LEU A 248 11.68 24.84 37.05
CA LEU A 248 10.92 24.58 38.29
C LEU A 248 11.28 23.22 38.93
N ASN A 249 12.31 22.54 38.41
CA ASN A 249 12.91 21.35 39.01
C ASN A 249 14.39 21.61 39.27
#